data_AF-A0A9D2SPU1-F1
#
_entry.id   AF-A0A9D2SPU1-F1
#
_cell.length_a   1.000
_cell.length_b   1.000
_cell.length_c   1.000
_cell.angle_alpha   90.00
_cell.angle_beta   90.00
_cell.angle_gamma   90.00
#
_symmetry.space_group_name_H-M   'P 1'
#
loop_
_entity.id
_entity.type
_entity.pdbx_description
1 polymer ?
#
loop_
_entity_poly.entity_id
_entity_poly.type
_entity_poly.pdbx_seq_one_letter_code
_entity_poly.pdbx_strand_id
1 'polypeptide(L)'
;KKADRERCAEIACQEWLDVRGFGQVFAFKGAEVSLGIRGPISIHQAVSVSPVDIVSMQITKSVNSEDTKDGSRASDTMGTKHRIGFGLYVVKGSVNVQLAEKTGFSQEDAELLKEALKTLFENDASSARPEGSMEVCRLYWWQHQDKTPSVSTAKVHRSVKIRPIVDRPKTYADYEIKYEDPGCVEPEVYDFV
;
A
#
# COMPACT_ATOMS: atom_id res chain seq x y z
N LYS A 1 38.16 -10.19 2.20
CA LYS A 1 37.52 -10.87 1.04
C LYS A 1 36.56 -9.89 0.40
N LYS A 2 36.68 -9.59 -0.90
CA LYS A 2 35.67 -8.76 -1.59
C LYS A 2 34.41 -9.62 -1.72
N ALA A 3 33.30 -9.17 -1.13
CA ALA A 3 32.02 -9.86 -1.25
C ALA A 3 31.53 -9.76 -2.70
N ASP A 4 31.05 -10.88 -3.24
CA ASP A 4 30.44 -10.93 -4.57
C ASP A 4 29.03 -10.33 -4.49
N ARG A 5 28.82 -9.23 -5.21
CA ARG A 5 27.59 -8.43 -5.16
C ARG A 5 26.41 -9.16 -5.77
N GLU A 6 26.63 -9.85 -6.90
CA GLU A 6 25.57 -10.57 -7.60
C GLU A 6 25.11 -11.73 -6.73
N ARG A 7 26.07 -12.47 -6.15
CA ARG A 7 25.74 -13.56 -5.25
C ARG A 7 24.99 -13.10 -4.00
N CYS A 8 25.37 -11.96 -3.41
CA CYS A 8 24.63 -11.39 -2.29
C CYS A 8 23.20 -10.99 -2.68
N ALA A 9 23.02 -10.39 -3.86
CA ALA A 9 21.70 -10.00 -4.35
C ALA A 9 20.80 -11.20 -4.64
N GLU A 10 21.34 -12.25 -5.26
CA GLU A 10 20.64 -13.52 -5.50
C GLU A 10 20.16 -14.14 -4.19
N ILE A 11 21.05 -14.29 -3.21
CA ILE A 11 20.71 -14.87 -1.91
C ILE A 11 19.63 -14.03 -1.23
N ALA A 12 19.78 -12.69 -1.22
CA ALA A 12 18.79 -11.81 -0.62
C ALA A 12 17.41 -11.91 -1.29
N CYS A 13 17.37 -12.02 -2.63
CA CYS A 13 16.11 -12.21 -3.36
C CYS A 13 15.51 -13.61 -3.13
N GLN A 14 16.32 -14.63 -2.85
CA GLN A 14 15.81 -15.97 -2.55
C GLN A 14 15.20 -16.04 -1.14
N GLU A 15 15.84 -15.41 -0.16
CA GLU A 15 15.41 -15.45 1.24
C GLU A 15 14.19 -14.58 1.53
N TRP A 16 14.10 -13.40 0.91
CA TRP A 16 13.15 -12.37 1.32
C TRP A 16 12.24 -11.91 0.18
N LEU A 17 10.92 -12.14 0.34
CA LEU A 17 9.90 -11.76 -0.63
C LEU A 17 9.79 -10.25 -0.83
N ASP A 18 9.93 -9.47 0.24
CA ASP A 18 9.89 -8.01 0.19
C ASP A 18 11.09 -7.43 -0.58
N VAL A 19 12.29 -7.99 -0.36
CA VAL A 19 13.47 -7.63 -1.16
C VAL A 19 13.31 -8.04 -2.61
N ARG A 20 12.79 -9.24 -2.87
CA ARG A 20 12.53 -9.76 -4.23
C ARG A 20 11.48 -8.95 -4.99
N GLY A 21 10.44 -8.48 -4.30
CA GLY A 21 9.28 -7.79 -4.85
C GLY A 21 9.42 -6.27 -4.91
N PHE A 22 9.81 -5.62 -3.82
CA PHE A 22 9.91 -4.16 -3.70
C PHE A 22 11.34 -3.62 -3.85
N GLY A 23 12.34 -4.48 -3.64
CA GLY A 23 13.75 -4.09 -3.67
C GLY A 23 14.22 -3.54 -2.32
N GLN A 24 15.55 -3.45 -2.19
CA GLN A 24 16.19 -2.99 -0.96
C GLN A 24 17.57 -2.42 -1.29
N VAL A 25 17.98 -1.39 -0.54
CA VAL A 25 19.35 -0.87 -0.59
C VAL A 25 20.10 -1.34 0.65
N PHE A 26 21.10 -2.21 0.45
CA PHE A 26 22.01 -2.64 1.50
C PHE A 26 23.23 -1.72 1.55
N ALA A 27 23.28 -0.88 2.59
CA ALA A 27 24.40 0.01 2.86
C ALA A 27 25.36 -0.65 3.87
N PHE A 28 26.50 -1.14 3.40
CA PHE A 28 27.52 -1.72 4.27
C PHE A 28 28.51 -0.65 4.72
N LYS A 29 28.69 -0.51 6.05
CA LYS A 29 29.65 0.44 6.62
C LYS A 29 31.07 0.10 6.16
N GLY A 30 31.76 1.07 5.54
CA GLY A 30 33.12 0.90 5.03
C GLY A 30 33.24 0.27 3.64
N ALA A 31 32.13 -0.01 2.95
CA ALA A 31 32.14 -0.35 1.52
C ALA A 31 31.99 0.93 0.67
N GLU A 32 32.74 1.03 -0.43
CA GLU A 32 32.70 2.22 -1.31
C GLU A 32 31.36 2.43 -2.03
N VAL A 33 30.54 1.38 -2.19
CA VAL A 33 29.26 1.45 -2.93
C VAL A 33 28.23 0.55 -2.26
N SER A 34 26.99 1.03 -2.11
CA SER A 34 25.84 0.27 -1.62
C SER A 34 25.37 -0.76 -2.65
N LEU A 35 24.80 -1.88 -2.18
CA LEU A 35 24.15 -2.88 -3.04
C LEU A 35 22.67 -2.53 -3.16
N GLY A 36 22.26 -2.03 -4.32
CA GLY A 36 20.86 -1.68 -4.59
C GLY A 36 20.16 -2.75 -5.42
N ILE A 37 19.16 -3.39 -4.84
CA ILE A 37 18.23 -4.30 -5.53
C ILE A 37 16.98 -3.49 -5.87
N ARG A 38 16.57 -3.51 -7.15
CA ARG A 38 15.34 -2.86 -7.61
C ARG A 38 14.27 -3.93 -7.79
N GLY A 39 13.19 -3.85 -7.03
CA GLY A 39 12.07 -4.78 -7.15
C GLY A 39 11.18 -4.47 -8.35
N PRO A 40 10.44 -5.47 -8.86
CA PRO A 40 9.47 -5.29 -9.94
C PRO A 40 8.18 -4.59 -9.53
N ILE A 41 7.81 -4.61 -8.24
CA ILE A 41 6.55 -4.04 -7.77
C ILE A 41 6.71 -2.53 -7.60
N SER A 42 5.78 -1.77 -8.16
CA SER A 42 5.67 -0.34 -7.94
C SER A 42 4.24 0.01 -7.55
N ILE A 43 4.07 0.74 -6.45
CA ILE A 43 2.77 1.16 -5.92
C ILE A 43 2.77 2.69 -5.85
N HIS A 44 1.71 3.30 -6.40
CA HIS A 44 1.48 4.74 -6.32
C HIS A 44 0.95 5.12 -4.94
N GLN A 45 1.15 6.38 -4.56
CA GLN A 45 0.49 6.93 -3.39
C GLN A 45 -1.03 6.80 -3.51
N ALA A 46 -1.68 6.37 -2.43
CA ALA A 46 -3.13 6.34 -2.32
C ALA A 46 -3.65 7.78 -2.29
N VAL A 47 -4.57 8.12 -3.19
CA VAL A 47 -5.22 9.45 -3.19
C VAL A 47 -6.72 9.25 -3.03
N SER A 48 -7.34 10.10 -2.21
CA SER A 48 -8.79 10.06 -2.02
C SER A 48 -9.51 10.53 -3.29
N VAL A 49 -10.63 9.89 -3.62
CA VAL A 49 -11.44 10.27 -4.79
C VAL A 49 -12.11 11.63 -4.57
N SER A 50 -12.56 11.89 -3.34
CA SER A 50 -13.18 13.13 -2.92
C SER A 50 -12.34 13.79 -1.81
N PRO A 51 -12.50 15.10 -1.56
CA PRO A 51 -11.95 15.76 -0.38
C PRO A 51 -12.38 15.04 0.90
N VAL A 52 -11.48 14.95 1.88
CA VAL A 52 -11.73 14.27 3.15
C VAL A 52 -11.79 15.27 4.30
N ASP A 53 -12.73 15.05 5.22
CA ASP A 53 -12.88 15.86 6.43
C ASP A 53 -12.02 15.28 7.57
N ILE A 54 -11.11 16.10 8.09
CA ILE A 54 -10.27 15.75 9.23
C ILE A 54 -10.99 16.16 10.52
N VAL A 55 -11.28 15.18 11.38
CA VAL A 55 -11.89 15.36 12.70
C VAL A 55 -10.78 15.31 13.75
N SER A 56 -10.63 16.39 14.50
CA SER A 56 -9.68 16.51 15.61
C SER A 56 -10.41 16.34 16.94
N MET A 57 -10.00 15.34 17.73
CA MET A 57 -10.56 15.07 19.04
C MET A 57 -9.50 15.32 20.11
N GLN A 58 -9.80 16.14 21.11
CA GLN A 58 -8.93 16.29 22.27
C GLN A 58 -9.01 15.04 23.15
N ILE A 59 -7.85 14.58 23.63
CA ILE A 59 -7.72 13.43 24.51
C ILE A 59 -6.84 13.81 25.70
N THR A 60 -7.00 13.11 26.82
CA THR A 60 -6.26 13.40 28.04
C THR A 60 -5.54 12.14 28.52
N LYS A 61 -4.24 12.23 28.74
CA LYS A 61 -3.43 11.20 29.38
C LYS A 61 -3.38 11.49 30.88
N SER A 62 -4.01 10.63 31.68
CA SER A 62 -4.17 10.83 33.13
C SER A 62 -3.15 10.10 34.00
N VAL A 63 -2.34 9.22 33.42
CA VAL A 63 -1.24 8.52 34.10
C VAL A 63 0.08 8.95 33.49
N ASN A 64 0.75 9.85 34.19
CA ASN A 64 2.04 10.37 33.78
C ASN A 64 3.14 9.70 34.62
N SER A 65 4.12 9.13 33.93
CA SER A 65 5.28 8.46 34.51
C SER A 65 6.44 9.43 34.78
N GLU A 66 6.18 10.73 34.76
CA GLU A 66 7.15 11.73 35.14
C GLU A 66 7.20 11.85 36.66
N ASP A 67 8.39 11.67 37.24
CA ASP A 67 8.61 11.88 38.66
C ASP A 67 8.46 13.37 38.97
N THR A 68 7.44 13.74 39.75
CA THR A 68 7.42 15.08 40.34
C THR A 68 8.44 15.14 41.48
N LYS A 69 9.09 16.29 41.67
CA LYS A 69 10.11 16.49 42.72
C LYS A 69 9.64 16.13 44.13
N ASP A 70 8.33 16.10 44.35
CA ASP A 70 7.67 15.87 45.64
C ASP A 70 6.99 14.48 45.74
N GLY A 71 7.18 13.58 44.76
CA GLY A 71 6.57 12.23 44.76
C GLY A 71 5.05 12.21 44.56
N SER A 72 4.46 13.33 44.14
CA SER A 72 3.04 13.46 43.81
C SER A 72 2.74 13.04 42.37
N ARG A 73 1.47 12.73 42.07
CA ARG A 73 1.04 12.35 40.71
C ARG A 73 1.22 13.54 39.76
N ALA A 74 1.97 13.34 38.68
CA ALA A 74 2.14 14.34 37.63
C ALA A 74 0.79 14.71 36.98
N SER A 75 0.62 15.99 36.65
CA SER A 75 -0.62 16.54 36.08
C SER A 75 -0.93 15.95 34.71
N ASP A 76 -2.22 15.73 34.42
CA ASP A 76 -2.70 15.21 33.13
C ASP A 76 -2.15 15.98 31.92
N THR A 77 -1.78 15.26 30.87
CA THR A 77 -1.32 15.86 29.60
C THR A 77 -2.42 15.79 28.54
N MET A 78 -2.75 16.92 27.93
CA MET A 78 -3.68 16.96 26.80
C MET A 78 -2.97 16.60 25.49
N GLY A 79 -3.58 15.74 24.71
CA GLY A 79 -3.19 15.39 23.34
C GLY A 79 -4.33 15.62 22.36
N THR A 80 -4.05 15.45 21.07
CA THR A 80 -5.06 15.49 20.01
C THR A 80 -4.97 14.24 19.16
N LYS A 81 -6.11 13.61 18.89
CA LYS A 81 -6.24 12.49 17.96
C LYS A 81 -6.98 12.97 16.71
N HIS A 82 -6.34 12.82 15.56
CA HIS A 82 -6.93 13.12 14.27
C HIS A 82 -7.48 11.84 13.65
N ARG A 83 -8.65 11.93 13.02
CA ARG A 83 -9.24 10.86 12.22
C ARG A 83 -9.92 11.44 11.00
N ILE A 84 -10.07 10.62 9.97
CA ILE A 84 -10.90 10.98 8.81
C ILE A 84 -12.33 10.54 9.09
N GLY A 85 -13.31 11.38 8.72
CA GLY A 85 -14.73 11.03 8.85
C GLY A 85 -15.11 9.86 7.92
N PHE A 86 -14.87 10.05 6.63
CA PHE A 86 -14.99 9.03 5.59
C PHE A 86 -14.04 9.39 4.44
N GLY A 87 -13.49 8.39 3.75
CA GLY A 87 -12.69 8.59 2.56
C GLY A 87 -12.57 7.33 1.73
N LEU A 88 -12.83 7.43 0.42
CA LEU A 88 -12.56 6.37 -0.55
C LEU A 88 -11.21 6.66 -1.20
N TYR A 89 -10.26 5.74 -1.06
CA TYR A 89 -8.89 5.88 -1.58
C TYR A 89 -8.66 4.94 -2.75
N VAL A 90 -7.94 5.42 -3.76
CA VAL A 90 -7.52 4.61 -4.91
C VAL A 90 -6.02 4.46 -4.89
N VAL A 91 -5.57 3.21 -4.85
CA VAL A 91 -4.18 2.82 -5.05
C VAL A 91 -4.05 2.19 -6.43
N LYS A 92 -2.95 2.50 -7.11
CA LYS A 92 -2.59 1.94 -8.41
C LYS A 92 -1.20 1.34 -8.29
N GLY A 93 -0.96 0.24 -8.97
CA GLY A 93 0.34 -0.40 -8.95
C GLY A 93 0.58 -1.22 -10.20
N SER A 94 1.81 -1.68 -10.36
CA SER A 94 2.22 -2.52 -11.48
C SER A 94 3.37 -3.44 -11.08
N VAL A 95 3.46 -4.60 -11.72
CA VAL A 95 4.60 -5.51 -11.63
C VAL A 95 5.36 -5.47 -12.95
N ASN A 96 6.64 -5.07 -12.93
CA ASN A 96 7.47 -4.98 -14.12
C ASN A 96 8.19 -6.32 -14.40
N VAL A 97 7.86 -6.95 -15.53
CA VAL A 97 8.42 -8.25 -15.94
C VAL A 97 9.94 -8.21 -16.13
N GLN A 98 10.51 -7.12 -16.65
CA GLN A 98 11.96 -7.03 -16.89
C GLN A 98 12.77 -6.97 -15.58
N LEU A 99 12.19 -6.38 -14.54
CA LEU A 99 12.79 -6.37 -13.21
C LEU A 99 12.54 -7.70 -12.48
N ALA A 100 11.38 -8.32 -12.71
CA ALA A 100 11.04 -9.62 -12.15
C ALA A 100 12.03 -10.70 -12.62
N GLU A 101 12.42 -10.68 -13.90
CA GLU A 101 13.46 -11.56 -14.45
C GLU A 101 14.82 -11.40 -13.75
N LYS A 102 15.13 -10.20 -13.24
CA LYS A 102 16.39 -9.93 -12.54
C LYS A 102 16.36 -10.36 -11.07
N THR A 103 15.21 -10.23 -10.41
CA THR A 103 15.06 -10.61 -8.99
C THR A 103 14.58 -12.05 -8.81
N GLY A 104 14.16 -12.72 -9.89
CA GLY A 104 13.55 -14.05 -9.82
C GLY A 104 12.12 -14.03 -9.29
N PHE A 105 11.44 -12.88 -9.32
CA PHE A 105 10.06 -12.75 -8.87
C PHE A 105 9.13 -13.59 -9.75
N SER A 106 8.42 -14.53 -9.13
CA SER A 106 7.65 -15.56 -9.82
C SER A 106 6.17 -15.21 -9.96
N GLN A 107 5.43 -16.02 -10.73
CA GLN A 107 3.97 -15.92 -10.78
C GLN A 107 3.31 -16.27 -9.43
N GLU A 108 3.92 -17.17 -8.66
CA GLU A 108 3.45 -17.52 -7.31
C GLU A 108 3.58 -16.32 -6.37
N ASP A 109 4.68 -15.56 -6.48
CA ASP A 109 4.85 -14.32 -5.72
C ASP A 109 3.81 -13.26 -6.09
N ALA A 110 3.44 -13.18 -7.38
CA ALA A 110 2.40 -12.27 -7.84
C ALA A 110 1.02 -12.64 -7.27
N GLU A 111 0.72 -13.94 -7.16
CA GLU A 111 -0.51 -14.43 -6.54
C GLU A 111 -0.53 -14.14 -5.04
N LEU A 112 0.58 -14.33 -4.33
CA LEU A 112 0.71 -13.94 -2.93
C LEU A 112 0.51 -12.43 -2.73
N LEU A 113 1.06 -11.60 -3.62
CA LEU A 113 0.82 -10.17 -3.60
C LEU A 113 -0.67 -9.85 -3.81
N LYS A 114 -1.32 -10.51 -4.76
CA LYS A 114 -2.75 -10.33 -5.04
C LYS A 114 -3.59 -10.69 -3.82
N GLU A 115 -3.32 -11.82 -3.17
CA GLU A 115 -4.02 -12.22 -1.94
C GLU A 115 -3.74 -11.24 -0.79
N ALA A 116 -2.48 -10.82 -0.59
CA ALA A 116 -2.14 -9.81 0.42
C ALA A 116 -2.84 -8.46 0.19
N LEU A 117 -3.11 -8.09 -1.07
CA LEU A 117 -3.89 -6.89 -1.40
C LEU A 117 -5.38 -7.05 -1.09
N LYS A 118 -5.95 -8.26 -1.20
CA LYS A 118 -7.34 -8.54 -0.84
C LYS A 118 -7.53 -8.51 0.68
N THR A 119 -6.55 -9.02 1.42
CA THR A 119 -6.60 -9.14 2.89
C THR A 119 -5.82 -8.04 3.62
N LEU A 120 -5.51 -6.92 2.93
CA LEU A 120 -4.55 -5.91 3.39
C LEU A 120 -4.79 -5.35 4.81
N PHE A 121 -6.06 -5.25 5.23
CA PHE A 121 -6.43 -4.70 6.53
C PHE A 121 -6.83 -5.76 7.56
N GLU A 122 -6.76 -7.05 7.20
CA GLU A 122 -7.01 -8.13 8.16
C GLU A 122 -5.94 -8.11 9.26
N ASN A 123 -6.39 -8.06 10.51
CA ASN A 123 -5.52 -7.93 11.69
C ASN A 123 -4.65 -6.66 11.76
N ASP A 124 -4.93 -5.60 10.97
CA ASP A 124 -4.25 -4.29 11.05
C ASP A 124 -4.94 -3.31 12.03
N ALA A 125 -5.68 -3.84 13.01
CA ALA A 125 -6.45 -3.04 13.95
C ALA A 125 -5.55 -2.35 14.99
N SER A 126 -5.77 -1.06 15.21
CA SER A 126 -5.06 -0.25 16.20
C SER A 126 -5.94 0.88 16.74
N SER A 127 -5.47 1.63 17.74
CA SER A 127 -6.19 2.83 18.18
C SER A 127 -6.36 3.85 17.04
N ALA A 128 -5.38 3.97 16.14
CA ALA A 128 -5.46 4.89 15.00
C ALA A 128 -6.40 4.38 13.89
N ARG A 129 -6.52 3.06 13.76
CA ARG A 129 -7.37 2.35 12.78
C ARG A 129 -8.21 1.29 13.52
N PRO A 130 -9.31 1.68 14.17
CA PRO A 130 -10.16 0.72 14.87
C PRO A 130 -10.64 -0.40 13.94
N GLU A 131 -10.93 -1.57 14.49
CA GLU A 131 -11.48 -2.69 13.71
C GLU A 131 -12.75 -2.27 12.95
N GLY A 132 -12.85 -2.67 11.67
CA GLY A 132 -13.93 -2.28 10.77
C GLY A 132 -13.87 -0.84 10.23
N SER A 133 -12.82 -0.06 10.55
CA SER A 133 -12.67 1.32 10.02
C SER A 133 -11.97 1.40 8.67
N MET A 134 -11.27 0.34 8.25
CA MET A 134 -10.59 0.25 6.96
C MET A 134 -10.90 -1.11 6.35
N GLU A 135 -11.19 -1.10 5.05
CA GLU A 135 -11.47 -2.31 4.27
C GLU A 135 -11.03 -2.11 2.83
N VAL A 136 -10.81 -3.23 2.12
CA VAL A 136 -10.56 -3.22 0.68
C VAL A 136 -11.92 -3.38 0.00
N CYS A 137 -12.42 -2.34 -0.67
CA CYS A 137 -13.75 -2.41 -1.25
C CYS A 137 -13.79 -3.19 -2.57
N ARG A 138 -12.82 -2.92 -3.46
CA ARG A 138 -12.75 -3.54 -4.78
C ARG A 138 -11.31 -3.61 -5.30
N LEU A 139 -10.95 -4.74 -5.90
CA LEU A 139 -9.65 -4.96 -6.55
C LEU A 139 -9.86 -5.27 -8.04
N TYR A 140 -9.10 -4.59 -8.89
CA TYR A 140 -8.98 -4.90 -10.31
C TYR A 140 -7.57 -5.38 -10.60
N TRP A 141 -7.44 -6.57 -11.17
CA TRP A 141 -6.15 -7.20 -11.46
C TRP A 141 -6.05 -7.54 -12.95
N TRP A 142 -5.11 -6.90 -13.66
CA TRP A 142 -4.86 -7.16 -15.07
C TRP A 142 -3.62 -8.02 -15.24
N GLN A 143 -3.78 -9.18 -15.87
CA GLN A 143 -2.66 -10.02 -16.29
C GLN A 143 -2.55 -10.01 -17.81
N HIS A 144 -1.56 -9.27 -18.33
CA HIS A 144 -1.29 -9.21 -19.76
C HIS A 144 -0.53 -10.46 -20.22
N GLN A 145 -0.82 -10.93 -21.44
CA GLN A 145 -0.13 -12.07 -22.05
C GLN A 145 1.28 -11.69 -22.51
N ASP A 146 1.47 -10.44 -22.94
CA ASP A 146 2.74 -9.93 -23.44
C ASP A 146 3.52 -9.18 -22.36
N LYS A 147 4.85 -9.27 -22.40
CA LYS A 147 5.77 -8.49 -21.54
C LYS A 147 5.62 -6.98 -21.75
N THR A 148 5.16 -6.58 -22.93
CA THR A 148 4.94 -5.18 -23.29
C THR A 148 3.60 -5.07 -24.02
N PRO A 149 2.48 -4.87 -23.29
CA PRO A 149 1.18 -4.76 -23.93
C PRO A 149 1.11 -3.53 -24.84
N SER A 150 0.31 -3.63 -25.91
CA SER A 150 0.07 -2.54 -26.85
C SER A 150 -0.69 -1.35 -26.25
N VAL A 151 -1.42 -1.59 -25.16
CA VAL A 151 -2.18 -0.57 -24.42
C VAL A 151 -1.34 0.02 -23.30
N SER A 152 -1.31 1.35 -23.21
CA SER A 152 -0.60 2.01 -22.12
C SER A 152 -1.24 1.74 -20.76
N THR A 153 -0.42 1.48 -19.74
CA THR A 153 -0.87 1.32 -18.35
C THR A 153 -1.69 2.53 -17.85
N ALA A 154 -1.36 3.74 -18.34
CA ALA A 154 -2.13 4.94 -18.05
C ALA A 154 -3.56 4.90 -18.63
N LYS A 155 -3.80 4.22 -19.75
CA LYS A 155 -5.14 3.98 -20.29
C LYS A 155 -5.88 2.95 -19.43
N VAL A 156 -5.21 1.85 -19.06
CA VAL A 156 -5.77 0.82 -18.16
C VAL A 156 -6.18 1.44 -16.83
N HIS A 157 -5.31 2.21 -16.16
CA HIS A 157 -5.64 2.88 -14.90
C HIS A 157 -6.74 3.96 -15.01
N ARG A 158 -7.05 4.45 -16.21
CA ARG A 158 -8.15 5.41 -16.48
C ARG A 158 -9.45 4.73 -16.89
N SER A 159 -9.42 3.43 -17.18
CA SER A 159 -10.60 2.63 -17.52
C SER A 159 -11.60 2.55 -16.37
N VAL A 160 -11.11 2.52 -15.14
CA VAL A 160 -11.92 2.56 -13.92
C VAL A 160 -12.20 4.01 -13.55
N LYS A 161 -13.44 4.44 -13.78
CA LYS A 161 -13.94 5.77 -13.44
C LYS A 161 -14.75 5.69 -12.17
N ILE A 162 -14.32 6.43 -11.16
CA ILE A 162 -15.00 6.53 -9.86
C ILE A 162 -15.48 7.95 -9.71
N ARG A 163 -16.78 8.13 -9.47
CA ARG A 163 -17.41 9.45 -9.34
C ARG A 163 -18.35 9.47 -8.14
N PRO A 164 -18.32 10.50 -7.29
CA PRO A 164 -19.34 10.66 -6.26
C PRO A 164 -20.69 10.96 -6.90
N ILE A 165 -21.76 10.34 -6.41
CA ILE A 165 -23.15 10.60 -6.83
C ILE A 165 -23.85 11.65 -5.96
N VAL A 166 -23.22 12.04 -4.84
CA VAL A 166 -23.68 13.05 -3.90
C VAL A 166 -22.55 14.06 -3.64
N ASP A 167 -22.91 15.28 -3.20
CA ASP A 167 -21.94 16.36 -2.94
C ASP A 167 -20.93 16.00 -1.83
N ARG A 168 -21.40 15.35 -0.76
CA ARG A 168 -20.58 14.94 0.39
C ARG A 168 -20.73 13.45 0.67
N PRO A 169 -19.91 12.60 0.03
CA PRO A 169 -20.00 11.16 0.22
C PRO A 169 -19.57 10.75 1.63
N LYS A 170 -20.33 9.84 2.24
CA LYS A 170 -20.10 9.32 3.60
C LYS A 170 -20.00 7.79 3.65
N THR A 171 -20.30 7.12 2.55
CA THR A 171 -20.29 5.67 2.42
C THR A 171 -19.72 5.26 1.07
N TYR A 172 -19.35 3.98 0.92
CA TYR A 172 -18.91 3.44 -0.37
C TYR A 172 -20.01 3.51 -1.45
N ALA A 173 -21.28 3.31 -1.05
CA ALA A 173 -22.43 3.37 -1.95
C ALA A 173 -22.69 4.78 -2.54
N ASP A 174 -22.10 5.82 -1.96
CA ASP A 174 -22.16 7.19 -2.47
C ASP A 174 -21.24 7.42 -3.70
N TYR A 175 -20.61 6.36 -4.22
CA TYR A 175 -19.80 6.40 -5.43
C TYR A 175 -20.34 5.48 -6.51
N GLU A 176 -20.36 6.00 -7.73
CA GLU A 176 -20.53 5.21 -8.93
C GLU A 176 -19.16 4.78 -9.45
N ILE A 177 -18.95 3.48 -9.60
CA ILE A 177 -17.75 2.88 -10.19
C ILE A 177 -18.12 2.27 -11.53
N LYS A 178 -17.55 2.83 -12.61
CA LYS A 178 -17.74 2.35 -13.99
C LYS A 178 -16.41 1.87 -14.57
N TYR A 179 -16.44 0.69 -15.16
CA TYR A 179 -15.34 0.15 -15.95
C TYR A 179 -15.65 0.33 -17.44
N GLU A 180 -14.73 0.97 -18.17
CA GLU A 180 -14.79 1.12 -19.61
C GLU A 180 -13.63 0.36 -20.24
N ASP A 181 -13.92 -0.66 -21.06
CA ASP A 181 -12.89 -1.50 -21.67
C ASP A 181 -11.84 -0.64 -22.42
N PRO A 182 -10.57 -0.65 -21.97
CA PRO A 182 -9.51 0.09 -22.63
C PRO A 182 -9.01 -0.59 -23.93
N GLY A 183 -9.60 -1.72 -24.33
CA GLY A 183 -9.20 -2.55 -25.46
C GLY A 183 -8.01 -3.44 -25.13
N CYS A 184 -7.97 -3.99 -23.91
CA CYS A 184 -6.95 -4.95 -23.49
C CYS A 184 -7.59 -6.19 -22.87
N VAL A 185 -6.75 -7.06 -22.28
CA VAL A 185 -7.23 -8.20 -21.47
C VAL A 185 -8.25 -7.73 -20.42
N GLU A 186 -9.29 -8.53 -20.22
CA GLU A 186 -10.27 -8.29 -19.16
C GLU A 186 -9.61 -8.49 -17.79
N PRO A 187 -9.86 -7.60 -16.82
CA PRO A 187 -9.36 -7.77 -15.47
C PRO A 187 -10.11 -8.86 -14.71
N GLU A 188 -9.40 -9.53 -13.81
CA GLU A 188 -10.04 -10.16 -12.66
C GLU A 188 -10.55 -9.06 -11.73
N VAL A 189 -11.85 -9.09 -11.44
CA VAL A 189 -12.51 -8.10 -10.57
C VAL A 189 -13.00 -8.81 -9.31
N TYR A 190 -12.57 -8.31 -8.16
CA TYR A 190 -13.01 -8.77 -6.85
C TYR A 190 -13.77 -7.65 -6.15
N ASP A 191 -15.02 -7.91 -5.80
CA ASP A 191 -15.90 -6.98 -5.08
C ASP A 191 -16.15 -7.53 -3.68
N PHE A 192 -15.89 -6.71 -2.66
CA PHE A 192 -15.96 -7.11 -1.26
C PHE A 192 -17.06 -6.38 -0.48
N VAL A 193 -17.67 -5.36 -1.08
CA VAL A 193 -18.69 -4.48 -0.47
C VAL A 193 -19.91 -4.36 -1.37
#